data_AF-A0A7V8LKR0-F1
#
_entry.id   AF-A0A7V8LKR0-F1
#
_cell.length_a   1.000
_cell.length_b   1.000
_cell.length_c   1.000
_cell.angle_alpha   90.00
_cell.angle_beta   90.00
_cell.angle_gamma   90.00
#
_symmetry.space_group_name_H-M   'P 1'
#
loop_
_entity.id
_entity.type
_entity.pdbx_description
1 polymer ?
#
loop_
_entity_poly.entity_id
_entity_poly.type
_entity_poly.pdbx_seq_one_letter_code
_entity_poly.pdbx_strand_id
1 'polypeptide(L)'
;MPPHVPLGVLRRVSGLKLEEVAELIAEVTGDRPTRGALSAIENGHRGASAQLIAGLEHAYNLPAGSISTTYVPRVTPSKSEVA
;
A
#
# COMPACT_ATOMS: atom_id res chain seq x y z
N MET A 1 6.30 22.39 -4.79
CA MET A 1 6.03 20.93 -4.68
C MET A 1 7.02 20.38 -3.66
N PRO A 2 6.57 19.75 -2.57
CA PRO A 2 7.48 19.11 -1.63
C PRO A 2 8.28 17.99 -2.33
N PRO A 3 9.50 17.67 -1.88
CA PRO A 3 10.24 16.51 -2.37
C PRO A 3 9.52 15.21 -1.99
N HIS A 4 9.66 14.17 -2.83
CA HIS A 4 9.06 12.85 -2.59
C HIS A 4 10.14 11.78 -2.41
N VAL A 5 9.84 10.78 -1.57
CA VAL A 5 10.69 9.61 -1.34
C VAL A 5 9.92 8.36 -1.78
N PRO A 6 10.52 7.44 -2.56
CA PRO A 6 9.88 6.18 -2.92
C PRO A 6 9.57 5.32 -1.69
N LEU A 7 8.43 4.63 -1.69
CA LEU A 7 8.00 3.78 -0.56
C LEU A 7 9.03 2.69 -0.21
N GLY A 8 9.71 2.12 -1.21
CA GLY A 8 10.77 1.15 -0.97
C GLY A 8 12.02 1.73 -0.31
N VAL A 9 12.23 3.05 -0.34
CA VAL A 9 13.28 3.71 0.45
C VAL A 9 12.83 3.81 1.91
N LEU A 10 11.58 4.23 2.15
CA LEU A 10 10.98 4.26 3.50
C LEU A 10 11.12 2.90 4.18
N ARG A 11 10.72 1.81 3.51
CA ARG A 11 10.85 0.46 4.06
C ARG A 11 12.28 0.12 4.50
N ARG A 12 13.26 0.43 3.65
CA ARG A 12 14.67 0.14 3.92
C ARG A 12 15.20 0.93 5.11
N VAL A 13 14.86 2.21 5.23
CA VAL A 13 15.30 3.03 6.38
C VAL A 13 14.56 2.68 7.67
N SER A 14 13.35 2.13 7.57
CA SER A 14 12.61 1.53 8.69
C SER A 14 13.18 0.16 9.12
N GLY A 15 14.13 -0.41 8.39
CA GLY A 15 14.72 -1.71 8.70
C GLY A 15 13.81 -2.91 8.42
N LEU A 16 12.68 -2.70 7.75
CA LEU A 16 11.66 -3.73 7.53
C LEU A 16 11.89 -4.51 6.22
N LYS A 17 11.56 -5.80 6.27
CA LYS A 17 11.41 -6.67 5.10
C LYS A 17 9.98 -6.57 4.56
N LEU A 18 9.80 -6.93 3.28
CA LEU A 18 8.47 -6.94 2.66
C LEU A 18 7.49 -7.86 3.41
N GLU A 19 7.97 -8.97 3.95
CA GLU A 19 7.16 -9.95 4.66
C GLU A 19 6.67 -9.42 6.01
N GLU A 20 7.51 -8.69 6.73
CA GLU A 20 7.16 -8.02 7.99
C GLU A 20 6.11 -6.94 7.73
N VAL A 21 6.27 -6.15 6.65
CA VAL A 21 5.27 -5.16 6.23
C VAL A 21 3.94 -5.84 5.87
N ALA A 22 3.97 -6.99 5.18
CA ALA A 22 2.76 -7.73 4.85
C ALA A 22 2.00 -8.22 6.11
N GLU A 23 2.74 -8.66 7.14
CA GLU A 23 2.18 -9.08 8.43
C GLU A 23 1.55 -7.91 9.17
N LEU A 24 2.27 -6.79 9.31
CA LEU A 24 1.76 -5.57 9.95
C LEU A 24 0.51 -5.01 9.25
N ILE A 25 0.45 -5.10 7.92
CA ILE A 25 -0.75 -4.72 7.17
C ILE A 25 -1.91 -5.66 7.53
N ALA A 26 -1.66 -6.97 7.52
CA ALA A 26 -2.69 -7.98 7.79
C ALA A 26 -3.30 -7.85 9.19
N GLU A 27 -2.50 -7.43 10.19
CA GLU A 27 -2.97 -7.18 11.57
C GLU A 27 -4.10 -6.14 11.64
N VAL A 28 -4.10 -5.15 10.73
CA VAL A 28 -5.09 -4.06 10.73
C VAL A 28 -6.16 -4.25 9.67
N THR A 29 -5.81 -4.78 8.50
CA THR A 29 -6.73 -4.89 7.37
C THR A 29 -7.45 -6.23 7.30
N GLY A 30 -6.95 -7.26 8.00
CA GLY A 30 -7.40 -8.65 7.85
C GLY A 30 -7.01 -9.31 6.53
N ASP A 31 -6.32 -8.59 5.62
CA ASP A 31 -5.90 -9.08 4.31
C ASP A 31 -4.40 -8.89 4.13
N ARG A 32 -3.70 -10.01 3.92
CA ARG A 32 -2.23 -10.04 3.80
C ARG A 32 -1.82 -9.84 2.34
N PRO A 33 -1.24 -8.69 1.97
CA PRO A 33 -0.74 -8.49 0.62
C PRO A 33 0.43 -9.44 0.33
N THR A 34 0.54 -9.89 -0.92
CA THR A 34 1.69 -10.72 -1.33
C THR A 34 2.95 -9.88 -1.44
N ARG A 35 4.12 -10.50 -1.22
CA ARG A 35 5.44 -9.88 -1.45
C ARG A 35 5.57 -9.24 -2.83
N GLY A 36 5.05 -9.91 -3.85
CA GLY A 36 5.04 -9.42 -5.23
C GLY A 36 4.19 -8.16 -5.39
N ALA A 37 3.03 -8.10 -4.73
CA ALA A 37 2.17 -6.91 -4.74
C ALA A 37 2.85 -5.72 -4.06
N LEU A 38 3.44 -5.92 -2.88
CA LEU A 38 4.18 -4.87 -2.18
C LEU A 38 5.38 -4.38 -3.00
N SER A 39 6.15 -5.30 -3.60
CA SER A 39 7.25 -4.94 -4.51
C SER A 39 6.76 -4.14 -5.72
N ALA A 40 5.64 -4.53 -6.33
CA ALA A 40 5.07 -3.80 -7.46
C ALA A 40 4.60 -2.39 -7.06
N ILE A 41 4.10 -2.20 -5.84
CA ILE A 41 3.74 -0.88 -5.31
C ILE A 41 4.98 -0.03 -5.06
N GLU A 42 6.02 -0.59 -4.42
CA GLU A 42 7.27 0.13 -4.14
C GLU A 42 7.97 0.63 -5.40
N ASN A 43 7.85 -0.11 -6.51
CA ASN A 43 8.44 0.24 -7.80
C ASN A 43 7.47 1.00 -8.73
N GLY A 44 6.26 1.34 -8.26
CA GLY A 44 5.28 2.10 -9.05
C GLY A 44 4.61 1.32 -10.19
N HIS A 45 4.79 0.00 -10.27
CA HIS A 45 4.12 -0.87 -11.24
C HIS A 45 2.64 -1.11 -10.91
N ARG A 46 2.24 -0.89 -9.65
CA ARG A 46 0.87 -1.07 -9.18
C ARG A 46 0.49 0.05 -8.21
N GLY A 47 -0.75 0.50 -8.28
CA GLY A 47 -1.33 1.35 -7.25
C GLY A 47 -1.75 0.58 -5.99
N ALA A 48 -1.97 1.30 -4.91
CA ALA A 48 -2.51 0.77 -3.66
C ALA A 48 -3.95 1.27 -3.46
N SER A 49 -4.81 0.42 -2.90
CA SER A 49 -6.15 0.83 -2.45
C SER A 49 -6.06 1.70 -1.20
N ALA A 50 -7.13 2.42 -0.86
CA ALA A 50 -7.18 3.22 0.38
C ALA A 50 -6.92 2.37 1.63
N GLN A 51 -7.49 1.16 1.70
CA GLN A 51 -7.26 0.21 2.80
C GLN A 51 -5.80 -0.23 2.89
N LEU A 52 -5.15 -0.47 1.75
CA LEU A 52 -3.73 -0.85 1.72
C LEU A 52 -2.82 0.33 2.11
N ILE A 53 -3.18 1.56 1.72
CA ILE A 53 -2.48 2.77 2.15
C ILE A 53 -2.57 2.94 3.67
N ALA A 54 -3.75 2.76 4.27
CA ALA A 54 -3.92 2.80 5.72
C ALA A 54 -3.08 1.72 6.43
N GLY A 55 -3.02 0.51 5.87
CA GLY A 55 -2.14 -0.56 6.38
C GLY A 55 -0.65 -0.20 6.31
N LEU A 56 -0.21 0.46 5.22
CA LEU A 56 1.18 0.92 5.07
C LEU A 56 1.52 2.04 6.06
N GLU A 57 0.60 2.97 6.31
CA GLU A 57 0.77 4.02 7.31
C GLU A 57 0.93 3.42 8.71
N HIS A 58 0.12 2.41 9.04
CA HIS A 58 0.28 1.66 10.28
C HIS A 58 1.64 0.95 10.36
N ALA A 59 2.01 0.18 9.32
CA ALA A 59 3.25 -0.59 9.30
C ALA A 59 4.52 0.26 9.47
N TYR A 60 4.50 1.50 8.97
CA TYR A 60 5.62 2.44 9.10
C TYR A 60 5.46 3.43 10.27
N ASN A 61 4.46 3.24 11.13
CA ASN A 61 4.15 4.14 12.25
C ASN A 61 4.01 5.61 11.81
N LEU A 62 3.31 5.84 10.70
CA LEU A 62 3.00 7.15 10.15
C LEU A 62 1.62 7.63 10.61
N PRO A 63 1.41 8.95 10.78
CA PRO A 63 0.07 9.50 10.92
C PRO A 63 -0.82 9.15 9.73
N ALA A 64 -2.11 8.93 9.97
CA ALA A 64 -3.07 8.68 8.91
C ALA A 64 -3.09 9.83 7.88
N GLY A 65 -3.07 9.49 6.58
CA GLY A 65 -3.02 10.44 5.47
C GLY A 65 -1.62 10.97 5.14
N SER A 66 -0.55 10.43 5.75
CA SER A 66 0.83 10.79 5.41
C SER A 66 1.28 10.25 4.05
N ILE A 67 0.70 9.14 3.59
CA ILE A 67 1.01 8.56 2.28
C ILE A 67 0.04 9.14 1.24
N SER A 68 0.54 10.08 0.45
CA SER A 68 -0.17 10.57 -0.74
C SER A 68 0.17 9.73 -1.97
N THR A 69 -0.80 9.46 -2.84
CA THR A 69 -0.58 8.84 -4.15
C THR A 69 -1.32 9.60 -5.24
N THR A 70 -0.72 9.68 -6.42
CA THR A 70 -1.38 10.16 -7.65
C THR A 70 -2.07 9.04 -8.42
N TYR A 71 -1.99 7.80 -7.93
CA TYR A 71 -2.69 6.66 -8.52
C TYR A 71 -4.20 6.85 -8.42
N VAL A 72 -4.86 6.80 -9.57
CA VAL A 72 -6.32 6.76 -9.67
C VAL A 72 -6.73 5.33 -10.03
N PRO A 73 -7.50 4.62 -9.18
CA PRO A 73 -7.99 3.29 -9.48
C PRO A 73 -8.74 3.27 -10.81
N ARG A 74 -8.49 2.23 -11.62
CA ARG A 74 -9.26 2.03 -12.85
C ARG A 74 -10.67 1.57 -12.47
N VAL A 75 -11.69 2.38 -12.80
CA VAL A 75 -13.09 2.01 -12.58
C VAL A 75 -13.40 0.82 -13.47
N THR A 76 -13.58 -0.36 -12.88
CA THR A 76 -14.11 -1.53 -13.58
C THR A 76 -15.62 -1.54 -13.34
N PRO A 77 -16.48 -1.51 -14.38
CA PRO A 77 -17.92 -1.56 -14.16
C PRO A 77 -18.27 -2.84 -13.39
N SER A 78 -19.00 -2.71 -12.28
CA SER A 78 -19.49 -3.87 -11.54
C SER A 78 -20.42 -4.65 -12.47
N LYS A 79 -20.17 -5.96 -12.64
CA LYS A 79 -21.20 -6.82 -13.22
C LYS A 79 -22.38 -6.82 -12.25
N SER A 80 -23.43 -6.07 -12.57
CA SER A 80 -24.72 -6.21 -11.90
C SER A 80 -25.15 -7.66 -12.05
N GLU A 81 -25.44 -8.31 -10.93
CA GLU A 81 -26.16 -9.59 -10.94
C GLU A 81 -27.45 -9.41 -11.71
N VAL A 82 -27.58 -10.14 -12.82
CA VAL A 82 -28.85 -10.33 -13.50
C VAL A 82 -29.69 -11.25 -12.62
N ALA A 83 -30.83 -10.71 -12.19
CA ALA A 83 -31.87 -11.40 -11.43
C ALA A 83 -32.52 -12.54 -12.22
#